data_AF-A0A497L5N7-F1
#
_entry.id   AF-A0A497L5N7-F1
#
_cell.length_a   1.000
_cell.length_b   1.000
_cell.length_c   1.000
_cell.angle_alpha   90.00
_cell.angle_beta   90.00
_cell.angle_gamma   90.00
#
_symmetry.space_group_name_H-M   'P 1'
#
loop_
_entity.id
_entity.type
_entity.pdbx_description
1 polymer ?
#
loop_
_entity_poly.entity_id
_entity_poly.type
_entity_poly.pdbx_seq_one_letter_code
_entity_poly.pdbx_strand_id
1 'polypeptide(L)'
;IHLASGFLAGYPPCPYIRDFIQYIENYVGLPVVVGTHPMPQNYIDAHEAAGDWDRAGVREFLADLVNDKEASLRYDSTRPDFLKRK
;
A
#
# COMPACT_ATOMS: atom_id res chain seq x y z
N ILE A 1 -14.34 5.94 -3.53
CA ILE A 1 -13.77 4.67 -4.04
C ILE A 1 -12.47 4.42 -3.30
N HIS A 2 -12.24 3.20 -2.82
CA HIS A 2 -10.95 2.84 -2.24
C HIS A 2 -10.13 2.03 -3.24
N LEU A 3 -8.93 2.49 -3.57
CA LEU A 3 -7.95 1.67 -4.28
C LEU A 3 -7.27 0.76 -3.26
N ALA A 4 -7.27 -0.55 -3.52
CA ALA A 4 -6.72 -1.53 -2.58
C ALA A 4 -5.24 -1.27 -2.29
N SER A 5 -4.80 -1.52 -1.06
CA SER A 5 -3.37 -1.44 -0.68
C SER A 5 -2.46 -2.28 -1.58
N GLY A 6 -3.01 -3.32 -2.22
CA GLY A 6 -2.34 -4.15 -3.22
C GLY A 6 -1.83 -3.39 -4.46
N PHE A 7 -2.35 -2.19 -4.77
CA PHE A 7 -1.75 -1.33 -5.80
C PHE A 7 -0.31 -0.92 -5.46
N LEU A 8 0.03 -0.88 -4.18
CA LEU A 8 1.36 -0.47 -3.70
C LEU A 8 2.19 -1.64 -3.18
N ALA A 9 1.62 -2.85 -3.13
CA ALA A 9 2.27 -4.05 -2.60
C ALA A 9 2.92 -4.94 -3.68
N GLY A 10 2.70 -4.63 -4.96
CA GLY A 10 3.34 -5.35 -6.08
C GLY A 10 4.81 -4.97 -6.25
N TYR A 11 5.62 -5.82 -6.88
CA TYR A 11 7.05 -5.60 -7.13
C TYR A 11 7.33 -5.50 -8.65
N PRO A 12 7.39 -4.31 -9.25
CA PRO A 12 7.24 -2.98 -8.64
C PRO A 12 5.77 -2.62 -8.34
N PRO A 13 5.52 -1.56 -7.54
CA PRO A 13 4.17 -1.04 -7.30
C PRO A 13 3.48 -0.66 -8.61
N CYS A 14 2.15 -0.57 -8.59
CA CYS A 14 1.35 -0.27 -9.78
C CYS A 14 1.82 1.04 -10.44
N PRO A 15 2.30 1.00 -11.70
CA PRO A 15 2.80 2.20 -12.37
C PRO A 15 1.68 3.16 -12.79
N TYR A 16 0.43 2.71 -12.79
CA TYR A 16 -0.72 3.45 -13.30
C TYR A 16 -1.63 4.00 -12.19
N ILE A 17 -1.19 4.00 -10.92
CA ILE A 17 -2.05 4.41 -9.79
C ILE A 17 -2.61 5.83 -9.96
N ARG A 18 -1.82 6.75 -10.52
CA ARG A 18 -2.23 8.13 -10.81
C ARG A 18 -3.29 8.18 -11.92
N ASP A 19 -3.15 7.35 -12.96
CA ASP A 19 -4.13 7.28 -14.05
C ASP A 19 -5.47 6.76 -13.53
N PHE A 20 -5.46 5.75 -12.64
CA PHE A 20 -6.67 5.27 -11.98
C PHE A 20 -7.33 6.35 -11.13
N ILE A 21 -6.56 7.09 -10.32
CA ILE A 21 -7.08 8.20 -9.52
C ILE A 21 -7.72 9.25 -10.44
N GLN A 22 -6.98 9.74 -11.44
CA GLN A 22 -7.46 10.77 -12.36
C GLN A 22 -8.70 10.34 -13.14
N TYR A 23 -8.74 9.09 -13.63
CA TYR A 23 -9.91 8.58 -14.34
C TYR A 23 -11.14 8.54 -13.42
N ILE A 24 -11.01 7.99 -12.22
CA ILE A 24 -12.14 7.86 -11.30
C ILE A 24 -12.63 9.23 -10.83
N GLU A 25 -11.72 10.14 -10.50
CA GLU A 25 -12.11 11.47 -10.02
C GLU A 25 -12.69 12.34 -11.15
N ASN A 26 -12.07 12.37 -12.32
CA ASN A 26 -12.47 13.29 -13.40
C ASN A 26 -13.58 12.73 -14.29
N TYR A 27 -13.56 11.43 -14.60
CA TYR A 27 -14.53 10.83 -15.51
C TYR A 27 -15.71 10.21 -14.76
N VAL A 28 -15.44 9.48 -13.66
CA VAL A 28 -16.50 8.85 -12.86
C VAL A 28 -17.13 9.82 -11.85
N GLY A 29 -16.40 10.86 -11.43
CA GLY A 29 -16.90 11.88 -10.51
C GLY A 29 -16.97 11.42 -9.05
N LEU A 30 -16.18 10.42 -8.67
CA LEU A 30 -16.14 9.88 -7.30
C LEU A 30 -14.78 10.15 -6.65
N PRO A 31 -14.73 10.53 -5.36
CA PRO A 31 -13.47 10.73 -4.66
C PRO A 31 -12.71 9.42 -4.50
N VAL A 32 -11.38 9.48 -4.57
CA VAL A 32 -10.50 8.32 -4.39
C VAL A 32 -9.71 8.41 -3.09
N VAL A 33 -9.66 7.28 -2.37
CA VAL A 33 -8.77 7.07 -1.23
C VAL A 33 -7.85 5.91 -1.58
N VAL A 34 -6.55 6.09 -1.40
CA VAL A 34 -5.56 5.04 -1.65
C VAL A 34 -5.32 4.25 -0.38
N GLY A 35 -5.40 2.93 -0.48
CA GLY A 35 -5.26 2.03 0.65
C GLY A 35 -6.60 1.59 1.24
N THR A 36 -6.62 0.34 1.69
CA THR A 36 -7.75 -0.29 2.38
C THR A 36 -7.37 -0.86 3.74
N HIS A 37 -6.08 -1.12 3.96
CA HIS A 37 -5.51 -1.58 5.21
C HIS A 37 -4.01 -1.23 5.29
N PRO A 38 -3.40 -1.24 6.49
CA PRO A 38 -1.97 -1.04 6.67
C PRO A 38 -1.12 -2.00 5.83
N MET A 39 0.01 -1.53 5.31
CA MET A 39 0.97 -2.36 4.58
C MET A 39 1.62 -3.36 5.55
N PRO A 40 1.63 -4.67 5.25
CA PRO A 40 2.34 -5.65 6.07
C PRO A 40 3.82 -5.29 6.24
N GLN A 41 4.37 -5.48 7.44
CA GLN A 41 5.76 -5.09 7.72
C GLN A 41 6.77 -5.73 6.75
N ASN A 42 6.62 -7.01 6.44
CA ASN A 42 7.47 -7.70 5.48
C ASN A 42 7.44 -7.10 4.07
N TYR A 43 6.33 -6.47 3.65
CA TYR A 43 6.26 -5.75 2.37
C TYR A 43 6.96 -4.40 2.46
N ILE A 44 6.79 -3.67 3.56
CA ILE A 44 7.52 -2.41 3.80
C ILE A 44 9.03 -2.66 3.71
N ASP A 45 9.53 -3.65 4.43
CA ASP A 45 10.96 -3.98 4.46
C ASP A 45 11.49 -4.36 3.06
N ALA A 46 10.71 -5.13 2.29
CA ALA A 46 11.08 -5.55 0.94
C ALA A 46 11.11 -4.37 -0.05
N HIS A 47 10.13 -3.47 0.01
CA HIS A 47 10.06 -2.28 -0.86
C HIS A 47 11.15 -1.26 -0.53
N GLU A 48 11.42 -1.00 0.74
CA GLU A 48 12.52 -0.12 1.16
C GLU A 48 13.88 -0.70 0.73
N ALA A 49 14.09 -2.02 0.86
CA ALA A 49 15.31 -2.68 0.36
C ALA A 49 15.45 -2.63 -1.17
N ALA A 50 14.33 -2.73 -1.91
CA ALA A 50 14.32 -2.67 -3.37
C ALA A 50 14.38 -1.24 -3.93
N GLY A 51 14.08 -0.23 -3.11
CA GLY A 51 13.98 1.18 -3.52
C GLY A 51 12.96 1.42 -4.64
N ASP A 52 11.95 0.55 -4.77
CA ASP A 52 11.02 0.56 -5.90
C ASP A 52 9.86 1.54 -5.71
N TRP A 53 9.43 1.82 -4.48
CA TRP A 53 8.50 2.92 -4.19
C TRP A 53 9.06 4.29 -4.58
N ASP A 54 10.35 4.52 -4.37
CA ASP A 54 11.03 5.75 -4.81
C ASP A 54 11.11 5.85 -6.31
N ARG A 55 11.60 4.78 -6.94
CA ARG A 55 11.75 4.72 -8.39
C ARG A 55 10.41 4.88 -9.11
N ALA A 56 9.33 4.36 -8.52
CA ALA A 56 7.98 4.49 -9.05
C ALA A 56 7.31 5.84 -8.70
N GLY A 57 7.88 6.63 -7.79
CA GLY A 57 7.34 7.93 -7.40
C GLY A 57 5.95 7.83 -6.77
N VAL A 58 5.76 6.87 -5.86
CA VAL A 58 4.47 6.58 -5.20
C VAL A 58 4.47 6.87 -3.70
N ARG A 59 5.54 7.49 -3.17
CA ARG A 59 5.72 7.70 -1.72
C ARG A 59 4.60 8.55 -1.09
N GLU A 60 4.02 9.47 -1.85
CA GLU A 60 2.91 10.30 -1.38
C GLU A 60 1.66 9.50 -1.01
N PHE A 61 1.48 8.29 -1.56
CA PHE A 61 0.33 7.43 -1.27
C PHE A 61 0.55 6.50 -0.08
N LEU A 62 1.78 6.44 0.47
CA LEU A 62 2.13 5.49 1.52
C LEU A 62 1.81 6.01 2.92
N ALA A 63 1.59 7.31 3.10
CA ALA A 63 1.50 7.94 4.43
C ALA A 63 0.54 7.18 5.37
N ASP A 64 -0.66 6.85 4.91
CA ASP A 64 -1.67 6.16 5.72
C ASP A 64 -1.48 4.63 5.78
N LEU A 65 -0.64 4.08 4.90
CA LEU A 65 -0.36 2.65 4.80
C LEU A 65 0.79 2.21 5.72
N VAL A 66 1.72 3.12 6.03
CA VAL A 66 2.96 2.81 6.77
C VAL A 66 3.10 3.57 8.09
N ASN A 67 2.11 4.37 8.50
CA ASN A 67 2.18 5.20 9.70
C ASN A 67 2.03 4.45 11.04
N ASP A 68 1.48 3.23 11.02
CA ASP A 68 1.26 2.42 12.24
C ASP A 68 2.01 1.10 12.16
N LYS A 69 3.18 1.07 12.80
CA LYS A 69 4.04 -0.11 12.88
C LYS A 69 3.35 -1.31 13.55
N GLU A 70 2.58 -1.09 14.61
CA GLU A 70 1.91 -2.19 15.31
C GLU A 70 0.81 -2.80 14.43
N ALA A 71 0.11 -1.98 13.65
CA ALA A 71 -0.81 -2.48 12.65
C ALA A 71 -0.08 -3.22 11.51
N SER A 72 1.00 -2.69 10.96
CA SER A 72 1.82 -3.37 9.94
C SER A 72 2.34 -4.73 10.41
N LEU A 73 2.78 -4.83 11.66
CA LEU A 73 3.22 -6.10 12.26
C LEU A 73 2.06 -7.10 12.42
N ARG A 74 0.83 -6.64 12.69
CA ARG A 74 -0.35 -7.52 12.73
C ARG A 74 -0.73 -8.07 11.35
N TYR A 75 -0.45 -7.33 10.28
CA TYR A 75 -0.71 -7.76 8.90
C TYR A 75 0.41 -8.61 8.29
N ASP A 76 1.56 -8.70 8.94
CA ASP A 76 2.70 -9.49 8.47
C ASP A 76 2.47 -11.00 8.68
N SER A 77 2.11 -11.65 7.57
CA SER A 77 1.82 -13.09 7.52
C SER A 77 3.06 -13.98 7.64
N THR A 78 4.27 -13.42 7.57
CA THR A 78 5.52 -14.17 7.73
C THR A 78 5.90 -14.38 9.19
N ARG A 79 5.23 -13.68 10.12
CA ARG A 79 5.52 -13.78 11.55
C ARG A 79 5.12 -15.15 12.11
N PRO A 80 5.97 -15.77 12.96
CA PRO A 80 5.66 -17.05 13.60
C PRO A 80 4.41 -17.05 14.49
N ASP A 81 3.99 -15.88 14.96
CA ASP A 81 2.82 -15.67 15.82
C ASP A 81 1.58 -15.14 15.10
N PHE A 82 1.61 -14.99 13.77
CA PHE A 82 0.53 -14.38 12.98
C PHE A 82 -0.84 -15.02 13.23
N LEU A 83 -0.95 -16.35 13.16
CA LEU A 83 -2.21 -17.08 13.39
C LEU A 83 -2.53 -17.33 14.87
N LYS A 84 -1.63 -16.98 15.80
CA LYS A 84 -1.75 -17.30 17.22
C LYS A 84 -2.40 -16.19 18.04
N ARG A 85 -2.49 -14.98 17.48
CA ARG A 85 -3.20 -13.85 18.09
C ARG A 85 -4.66 -13.89 17.63
N LYS A 86 -5.56 -14.35 18.50
CA LYS A 86 -7.01 -14.17 18.36
C LYS A 86 -7.42 -12.85 18.97
#